data_AF-A0AA39TUI3-F1
#
_entry.id   AF-A0AA39TUI3-F1
#
_cell.length_a   1.000
_cell.length_b   1.000
_cell.length_c   1.000
_cell.angle_alpha   90.00
_cell.angle_beta   90.00
_cell.angle_gamma   90.00
#
_symmetry.space_group_name_H-M   'P 1'
#
loop_
_entity.id
_entity.type
_entity.pdbx_description
1 polymer ?
#
loop_
_entity_poly.entity_id
_entity_poly.type
_entity_poly.pdbx_seq_one_letter_code
_entity_poly.pdbx_strand_id
1 'polypeptide(L)'
;MRHMSLRLYRTRLDTCGHIYCLKCVSDYILSSSLDGFTASCPTCRTKFCIGENLSLSESLKSLPKQFHRYITPSIRRVFVEPEAFKQRLDALEARNATLERDNRVLMAAVAKKNHLQKMKRLEAERKSTCVHDDARYVCIIIGLSNLFTLFVLDPR
;
A
#
# COMPACT_ATOMS: atom_id res chain seq x y z
N MET A 1 18.74 -4.69 8.08
CA MET A 1 18.64 -3.82 6.88
C MET A 1 19.36 -4.49 5.72
N ARG A 2 18.63 -5.13 4.81
CA ARG A 2 19.23 -5.71 3.59
C ARG A 2 19.11 -4.66 2.48
N HIS A 3 20.24 -4.06 2.09
CA HIS A 3 20.31 -3.25 0.87
C HIS A 3 20.08 -4.18 -0.33
N MET A 4 18.82 -4.31 -0.74
CA MET A 4 18.48 -4.97 -1.99
C MET A 4 18.83 -3.99 -3.11
N SER A 5 20.04 -4.14 -3.62
CA SER A 5 20.54 -3.46 -4.81
C SER A 5 19.62 -3.80 -5.97
N LEU A 6 18.56 -3.01 -6.16
CA LEU A 6 17.75 -3.03 -7.37
C LEU A 6 18.65 -2.52 -8.49
N ARG A 7 19.43 -3.41 -9.08
CA ARG A 7 19.88 -3.27 -10.46
C ARG A 7 18.59 -3.17 -11.28
N LEU A 8 18.08 -1.96 -11.43
CA LEU A 8 17.09 -1.65 -12.43
C LEU A 8 17.77 -2.03 -13.75
N TYR A 9 17.38 -3.18 -14.29
CA TYR A 9 17.79 -3.61 -15.63
C TYR A 9 17.20 -2.60 -16.60
N ARG A 10 17.95 -1.50 -16.78
CA ARG A 10 17.68 -0.45 -17.75
C ARG A 10 18.23 -0.93 -19.06
N THR A 11 17.35 -1.03 -20.03
CA THR A 11 17.65 -1.56 -21.35
C THR A 11 17.80 -0.40 -22.31
N ARG A 12 18.94 -0.33 -22.99
CA ARG A 12 19.17 0.62 -24.07
C ARG A 12 18.80 -0.05 -25.39
N LEU A 13 18.07 0.66 -26.24
CA LEU A 13 17.87 0.28 -27.64
C LEU A 13 19.09 0.71 -28.43
N ASP A 14 19.84 -0.24 -28.99
CA ASP A 14 21.13 0.05 -29.63
C ASP A 14 21.01 0.86 -30.93
N THR A 15 19.85 0.77 -31.61
CA THR A 15 19.59 1.54 -32.85
C THR A 15 19.36 3.03 -32.64
N CYS A 16 18.94 3.45 -31.44
CA CYS A 16 18.54 4.84 -31.19
C CYS A 16 19.01 5.43 -29.85
N GLY A 17 19.66 4.63 -28.99
CA GLY A 17 20.25 5.06 -27.72
C GLY A 17 19.26 5.36 -26.58
N HIS A 18 17.95 5.29 -26.83
CA HIS A 18 16.92 5.53 -25.80
C HIS A 18 16.92 4.42 -24.75
N ILE A 19 16.68 4.80 -23.49
CA ILE A 19 16.80 3.92 -22.33
C ILE A 19 15.43 3.79 -21.65
N TYR A 20 15.02 2.54 -21.42
CA TYR A 20 13.77 2.21 -20.75
C TYR A 20 14.01 1.20 -19.63
N CYS A 21 13.04 1.06 -18.73
CA CYS A 21 13.03 -0.09 -17.83
C CYS A 21 12.69 -1.36 -18.63
N LEU A 22 13.23 -2.52 -18.26
CA LEU A 22 12.95 -3.79 -18.96
C LEU A 22 11.44 -4.03 -19.09
N LYS A 23 10.68 -3.82 -18.02
CA LYS A 23 9.22 -3.94 -18.02
C LYS A 23 8.57 -3.02 -19.06
N CYS A 24 8.96 -1.75 -19.08
CA CYS A 24 8.39 -0.71 -19.92
C CYS A 24 8.59 -1.02 -21.41
N VAL A 25 9.78 -1.48 -21.78
CA VAL A 25 10.10 -1.81 -23.17
C VAL A 25 9.46 -3.14 -23.59
N SER A 26 9.42 -4.14 -22.70
CA SER A 26 8.72 -5.40 -22.95
C SER A 26 7.23 -5.19 -23.17
N ASP A 27 6.55 -4.46 -22.27
CA ASP A 27 5.11 -4.18 -22.38
C ASP A 27 4.79 -3.43 -23.69
N TYR A 28 5.63 -2.47 -24.06
CA TYR A 28 5.48 -1.76 -25.33
C TYR A 28 5.70 -2.67 -26.54
N ILE A 29 6.76 -3.50 -26.54
CA ILE A 29 7.03 -4.43 -27.63
C ILE A 29 5.85 -5.40 -27.80
N LEU A 30 5.39 -6.02 -26.71
CA LEU A 30 4.28 -6.97 -26.73
C LEU A 30 2.96 -6.37 -27.23
N SER A 31 2.73 -5.08 -26.99
CA SER A 31 1.52 -4.39 -27.44
C SER A 31 1.63 -3.77 -28.84
N SER A 32 2.83 -3.54 -29.34
CA SER A 32 3.06 -2.81 -30.61
C SER A 32 3.65 -3.67 -31.73
N SER A 33 4.28 -4.81 -31.42
CA SER A 33 4.83 -5.70 -32.44
C SER A 33 3.71 -6.54 -33.07
N LEU A 34 3.46 -6.34 -34.35
CA LEU A 34 2.48 -7.14 -35.10
C LEU A 34 3.02 -8.56 -35.37
N ASP A 35 4.32 -8.65 -35.67
CA ASP A 35 4.96 -9.90 -36.12
C ASP A 35 5.82 -10.56 -35.03
N GLY A 36 5.98 -9.91 -33.86
CA GLY A 36 6.83 -10.41 -32.76
C GLY A 36 8.35 -10.34 -33.00
N PHE A 37 8.80 -9.95 -34.20
CA PHE A 37 10.22 -9.85 -34.55
C PHE A 37 10.75 -8.42 -34.63
N THR A 38 9.88 -7.46 -34.94
CA THR A 38 10.25 -6.04 -35.08
C THR A 38 9.36 -5.14 -34.23
N ALA A 39 9.94 -4.06 -33.72
CA ALA A 39 9.25 -3.02 -32.97
C ALA A 39 9.84 -1.65 -33.30
N SER A 40 9.17 -0.58 -32.86
CA SER A 40 9.64 0.79 -33.05
C SER A 40 9.95 1.46 -31.71
N CYS A 41 10.93 2.36 -31.66
CA CYS A 41 11.22 3.07 -30.42
C CYS A 41 10.03 3.96 -30.02
N PRO A 42 9.53 3.89 -28.76
CA PRO A 42 8.43 4.74 -28.30
C PRO A 42 8.69 6.25 -28.47
N THR A 43 9.95 6.68 -28.34
CA THR A 43 10.32 8.11 -28.42
C THR A 43 10.57 8.57 -29.85
N CYS A 44 11.40 7.87 -30.62
CA CYS A 44 11.87 8.34 -31.93
C CYS A 44 11.34 7.52 -33.11
N ARG A 45 10.55 6.47 -32.86
CA ARG A 45 9.93 5.59 -33.86
C ARG A 45 10.92 4.85 -34.77
N THR A 46 12.22 4.91 -34.48
CA THR A 46 13.24 4.10 -35.15
C THR A 46 12.91 2.62 -34.98
N LYS A 47 12.81 1.89 -36.10
CA LYS A 47 12.53 0.46 -36.11
C LYS A 47 13.75 -0.34 -35.63
N PHE A 48 13.53 -1.44 -34.94
CA PHE A 48 14.57 -2.35 -34.47
C PHE A 48 14.07 -3.79 -34.43
N CYS A 49 15.00 -4.74 -34.54
CA CYS A 49 14.75 -6.16 -34.37
C CYS A 49 14.90 -6.55 -32.89
N ILE A 50 13.92 -7.25 -32.33
CA ILE A 50 13.81 -7.51 -30.88
C ILE A 50 14.91 -8.47 -30.38
N GLY A 51 15.46 -9.33 -31.25
CA GLY A 51 16.46 -10.35 -30.88
C GLY A 51 17.92 -9.91 -30.79
N GLU A 52 18.32 -8.83 -31.48
CA GLU A 52 19.74 -8.43 -31.60
C GLU A 52 20.06 -7.06 -31.00
N ASN A 53 19.05 -6.20 -30.84
CA ASN A 53 19.25 -4.77 -30.51
C ASN A 53 18.83 -4.41 -29.08
N LEU A 54 18.43 -5.41 -28.30
CA LEU A 54 18.10 -5.27 -26.90
C LEU A 54 19.32 -5.74 -26.10
N SER A 55 20.24 -4.83 -25.81
CA SER A 55 21.37 -5.10 -24.91
C SER A 55 20.86 -5.36 -23.49
N LEU A 56 20.31 -6.55 -23.24
CA LEU A 56 20.46 -7.20 -21.95
C LEU A 56 21.96 -7.39 -21.76
N SER A 57 22.44 -7.11 -20.57
CA SER A 57 23.83 -7.27 -20.14
C SER A 57 24.37 -8.72 -20.19
N GLU A 58 23.86 -9.56 -21.08
CA GLU A 58 24.30 -10.91 -21.39
C GLU A 58 25.44 -10.93 -22.44
N SER A 59 25.64 -9.83 -23.18
CA SER A 59 26.66 -9.67 -24.24
C SER A 59 28.12 -9.74 -23.73
N LEU A 60 28.32 -9.83 -22.41
CA LEU A 60 29.64 -10.08 -21.80
C LEU A 60 29.90 -11.55 -21.46
N LYS A 61 28.91 -12.44 -21.52
CA LYS A 61 29.14 -13.87 -21.21
C LYS A 61 29.56 -14.69 -22.43
N SER A 62 29.15 -14.28 -23.63
CA SER A 62 29.49 -14.95 -24.89
C SER A 62 30.83 -14.49 -25.49
N LEU A 63 31.42 -13.43 -24.95
CA LEU A 63 32.67 -12.88 -25.45
C LEU A 63 33.86 -13.48 -24.70
N PRO A 64 34.90 -13.98 -25.40
CA PRO A 64 36.14 -14.38 -24.75
C PRO A 64 36.73 -13.22 -23.95
N LYS A 65 37.21 -13.50 -22.72
CA LYS A 65 37.73 -12.51 -21.75
C LYS A 65 38.72 -11.51 -22.35
N GLN A 66 39.49 -11.92 -23.36
CA GLN A 66 40.47 -11.10 -24.06
C GLN A 66 39.89 -9.83 -24.72
N PHE A 67 38.62 -9.87 -25.13
CA PHE A 67 37.96 -8.76 -25.83
C PHE A 67 37.15 -7.83 -24.91
N HIS A 68 36.99 -8.18 -23.62
CA HIS A 68 36.26 -7.34 -22.68
C HIS A 68 36.87 -5.94 -22.50
N ARG A 69 38.19 -5.81 -22.70
CA ARG A 69 38.91 -4.52 -22.61
C ARG A 69 38.50 -3.52 -23.71
N TYR A 70 37.96 -4.01 -24.82
CA TYR A 70 37.52 -3.20 -25.95
C TYR A 70 36.02 -2.92 -25.92
N ILE A 71 35.27 -3.63 -25.06
CA ILE A 71 33.88 -3.30 -24.78
C ILE A 71 33.86 -2.14 -23.79
N THR A 72 33.57 -0.95 -24.31
CA THR A 72 33.21 0.18 -23.47
C THR A 72 31.85 -0.12 -22.86
N PRO A 73 31.70 -0.19 -21.52
CA PRO A 73 30.39 -0.39 -20.91
C PRO A 73 29.46 0.71 -21.42
N SER A 74 28.36 0.31 -22.04
CA SER A 74 27.37 1.23 -22.62
C SER A 74 26.73 2.13 -21.54
N ILE A 75 26.88 1.78 -20.27
CA ILE A 75 26.52 2.62 -19.14
C ILE A 75 27.56 3.75 -19.00
N ARG A 76 27.31 4.87 -19.66
CA ARG A 76 27.83 6.17 -19.20
C ARG A 76 27.33 6.33 -17.77
N ARG A 77 28.24 6.48 -16.81
CA ARG A 77 27.91 6.75 -15.41
C ARG A 77 27.01 8.00 -15.40
N VAL A 78 25.74 7.82 -15.05
CA VAL A 78 24.81 8.93 -14.92
C VAL A 78 25.09 9.54 -13.56
N PHE A 79 25.76 10.68 -13.56
CA PHE A 79 25.89 11.50 -12.36
C PHE A 79 24.55 12.21 -12.16
N VAL A 80 23.80 11.75 -11.16
CA VAL A 80 22.60 12.43 -10.69
C VAL A 80 23.09 13.53 -9.75
N GLU A 81 22.96 14.80 -10.14
CA GLU A 81 23.33 15.92 -9.27
C GLU A 81 22.48 15.90 -8.00
N PRO A 82 23.09 15.72 -6.80
CA PRO A 82 22.36 15.64 -5.54
C PRO A 82 21.53 16.90 -5.24
N GLU A 83 22.07 18.07 -5.59
CA GLU A 83 21.49 19.39 -5.34
C GLU A 83 20.16 19.58 -6.06
N ALA A 84 20.01 19.04 -7.26
CA ALA A 84 18.79 19.16 -8.08
C ALA A 84 17.56 18.53 -7.40
N PHE A 85 17.77 17.60 -6.47
CA PHE A 85 16.69 16.91 -5.75
C PHE A 85 16.58 17.33 -4.29
N LYS A 86 17.54 18.09 -3.77
CA LYS A 86 17.61 18.44 -2.34
C LYS A 86 16.39 19.25 -1.89
N GLN A 87 16.00 20.28 -2.64
CA GLN A 87 14.81 21.08 -2.33
C GLN A 87 13.52 20.25 -2.31
N ARG A 88 13.40 19.30 -3.24
CA ARG A 88 12.22 18.41 -3.32
C ARG A 88 12.23 17.38 -2.20
N LEU A 89 13.41 16.91 -1.79
CA LEU A 89 13.60 16.01 -0.66
C LEU A 89 13.18 16.71 0.63
N ASP A 90 13.71 17.90 0.90
CA ASP A 90 13.41 18.70 2.08
C ASP A 90 11.90 19.01 2.17
N ALA A 91 11.28 19.38 1.05
CA ALA A 91 9.84 19.62 0.99
C ALA A 91 9.01 18.35 1.29
N LEU A 92 9.44 17.19 0.79
CA LEU A 92 8.77 15.91 1.06
C LEU A 92 8.94 15.49 2.52
N GLU A 93 10.12 15.68 3.10
CA GLU A 93 10.40 15.38 4.50
C GLU A 93 9.55 16.27 5.43
N ALA A 94 9.47 17.57 5.15
CA ALA A 94 8.62 18.50 5.90
C ALA A 94 7.13 18.12 5.82
N ARG A 95 6.66 17.71 4.64
CA ARG A 95 5.28 17.24 4.45
C ARG A 95 5.01 15.97 5.23
N ASN A 96 5.93 15.00 5.19
CA ASN A 96 5.80 13.75 5.94
C ASN A 96 5.77 14.01 7.46
N ALA A 97 6.66 14.85 7.98
CA ALA A 97 6.66 15.21 9.40
C ALA A 97 5.33 15.85 9.84
N THR A 98 4.67 16.59 8.94
CA THR A 98 3.35 17.19 9.22
C THR A 98 2.25 16.15 9.20
N LEU A 99 2.20 15.30 8.17
CA LEU A 99 1.23 14.21 8.09
C LEU A 99 1.34 13.24 9.26
N GLU A 100 2.55 12.97 9.75
CA GLU A 100 2.76 12.13 10.93
C GLU A 100 2.22 12.78 12.21
N ARG A 101 2.39 14.10 12.37
CA ARG A 101 1.79 14.84 13.49
C ARG A 101 0.27 14.78 13.43
N ASP A 102 -0.30 15.06 12.27
CA ASP A 102 -1.76 15.06 12.09
C ASP A 102 -2.35 13.67 12.30
N ASN A 103 -1.69 12.62 11.78
CA ASN A 103 -2.09 11.24 12.04
C ASN A 103 -2.07 10.90 13.53
N ARG A 104 -1.03 11.32 14.28
CA ARG A 104 -1.01 11.09 15.73
C ARG A 104 -2.17 11.77 16.45
N VAL A 105 -2.48 13.02 16.08
CA VAL A 105 -3.61 13.78 16.66
C VAL A 105 -4.94 13.11 16.33
N LEU A 106 -5.15 12.71 15.07
CA LEU A 106 -6.37 12.04 14.62
C LEU A 106 -6.56 10.70 15.33
N MET A 107 -5.51 9.89 15.45
CA MET A 107 -5.57 8.60 16.14
C MET A 107 -5.91 8.76 17.62
N ALA A 108 -5.35 9.77 18.30
CA ALA A 108 -5.72 10.09 19.68
C ALA A 108 -7.19 10.54 19.81
N ALA A 109 -7.67 11.38 18.89
CA ALA A 109 -9.05 11.84 18.89
C ALA A 109 -10.05 10.69 18.64
N VAL A 110 -9.74 9.78 17.72
CA VAL A 110 -10.54 8.58 17.45
C VAL A 110 -10.57 7.66 18.67
N ALA A 111 -9.42 7.42 19.31
CA ALA A 111 -9.36 6.62 20.52
C ALA A 111 -10.22 7.22 21.65
N LYS A 112 -10.15 8.53 21.87
CA LYS A 112 -11.00 9.24 22.85
C LYS A 112 -12.49 9.13 22.53
N LYS A 113 -12.87 9.30 21.26
CA LYS A 113 -14.27 9.16 20.82
C LYS A 113 -14.79 7.74 21.05
N ASN A 114 -13.99 6.72 20.72
CA ASN A 114 -14.34 5.32 20.93
C ASN A 114 -14.50 5.01 22.42
N HIS A 115 -13.59 5.52 23.27
CA HIS A 115 -13.69 5.35 24.72
C HIS A 115 -14.97 5.99 25.28
N LEU A 116 -15.29 7.23 24.87
CA LEU A 116 -16.52 7.91 25.28
C LEU A 116 -17.77 7.14 24.84
N GLN A 117 -17.78 6.62 23.62
CA GLN A 117 -18.89 5.81 23.12
C GLN A 117 -19.06 4.51 23.91
N LYS A 118 -17.95 3.87 24.30
CA LYS A 118 -17.97 2.68 25.16
C LYS A 118 -18.54 3.01 26.55
N MET A 119 -18.10 4.12 27.17
CA MET A 119 -18.64 4.56 28.46
C MET A 119 -20.16 4.83 28.40
N LYS A 120 -20.63 5.51 27.36
CA LYS A 120 -22.08 5.75 27.16
C LYS A 120 -22.88 4.45 27.01
N ARG A 121 -22.34 3.44 26.32
CA ARG A 121 -22.97 2.12 26.21
C ARG A 121 -23.08 1.43 27.56
N LEU A 122 -22.00 1.41 28.33
CA LEU A 122 -21.98 0.83 29.68
C LEU A 122 -22.96 1.53 30.62
N GLU A 123 -23.08 2.86 30.55
CA GLU A 123 -24.07 3.62 31.33
C GLU A 123 -25.51 3.31 30.90
N ALA A 124 -25.78 3.17 29.60
CA ALA A 124 -27.09 2.77 29.11
C ALA A 124 -27.46 1.35 29.55
N GLU A 125 -26.51 0.41 29.47
CA GLU A 125 -26.67 -0.96 29.98
C GLU A 125 -26.96 -0.95 31.50
N ARG A 126 -26.19 -0.20 32.30
CA ARG A 126 -26.41 -0.10 33.75
C ARG A 126 -27.76 0.51 34.12
N LYS A 127 -28.24 1.49 33.34
CA LYS A 127 -29.59 2.06 33.50
C LYS A 127 -30.67 1.06 33.12
N SER A 128 -30.44 0.23 32.10
CA SER A 128 -31.40 -0.81 31.71
C SER A 128 -31.53 -1.91 32.77
N THR A 129 -30.43 -2.30 33.42
CA THR A 129 -30.45 -3.34 34.46
C THR A 129 -31.16 -2.88 35.72
N CYS A 130 -30.98 -1.64 36.18
CA CYS A 130 -31.67 -1.16 37.37
C CYS A 130 -33.20 -1.02 37.16
N VAL A 131 -33.63 -0.60 35.97
CA VAL A 131 -35.07 -0.56 35.62
C VAL A 131 -35.66 -1.98 35.58
N HIS A 132 -34.87 -2.98 35.17
CA HIS A 132 -35.32 -4.36 35.10
C HIS A 132 -35.46 -5.03 36.47
N ASP A 133 -34.62 -4.67 37.45
CA ASP A 133 -34.72 -5.16 38.82
C ASP A 133 -35.91 -4.55 39.56
N ASP A 134 -36.17 -3.25 39.40
CA ASP A 134 -37.36 -2.60 39.96
C ASP A 134 -38.66 -3.18 39.35
N ALA A 135 -38.69 -3.39 38.04
CA ALA A 135 -39.83 -4.01 37.36
C ALA A 135 -40.04 -5.48 37.78
N ARG A 136 -38.96 -6.25 37.99
CA ARG A 136 -39.06 -7.63 38.51
C ARG A 136 -39.56 -7.66 39.95
N TYR A 137 -39.10 -6.75 40.80
CA TYR A 137 -39.53 -6.68 42.20
C TYR A 137 -41.03 -6.34 42.30
N VAL A 138 -41.50 -5.37 41.52
CA VAL A 138 -42.93 -5.02 41.44
C VAL A 138 -43.76 -6.19 40.91
N CYS A 139 -43.28 -6.91 39.88
CA CYS A 139 -43.99 -8.06 39.33
C CYS A 139 -44.08 -9.24 40.32
N ILE A 140 -43.02 -9.50 41.10
CA ILE A 140 -43.03 -10.52 42.17
C ILE A 140 -44.01 -10.13 43.28
N ILE A 141 -44.03 -8.88 43.72
CA ILE A 141 -44.96 -8.38 44.76
C ILE A 141 -46.42 -8.52 44.29
N ILE A 142 -46.72 -8.12 43.05
CA ILE A 142 -48.08 -8.22 42.49
C ILE A 142 -48.49 -9.70 42.31
N GLY A 143 -47.57 -10.55 41.85
CA GLY A 143 -47.81 -11.99 41.72
C GLY A 143 -48.09 -12.68 43.06
N LEU A 144 -47.34 -12.33 44.12
CA LEU A 144 -47.56 -12.85 45.48
C LEU A 144 -48.87 -12.35 46.09
N SER A 145 -49.22 -11.09 45.87
CA SER A 145 -50.51 -10.51 46.30
C SER A 145 -51.68 -11.27 45.69
N ASN A 146 -51.61 -11.55 44.38
CA ASN A 146 -52.66 -12.29 43.67
C ASN A 146 -52.76 -13.76 44.11
N LEU A 147 -51.62 -14.41 44.40
CA LEU A 147 -51.58 -15.77 44.93
C LEU A 147 -52.16 -15.84 46.36
N PHE A 148 -51.94 -14.81 47.17
CA PHE A 148 -52.49 -14.70 48.52
C PHE A 148 -54.01 -14.53 48.50
N THR A 149 -54.57 -13.73 47.57
CA THR A 149 -56.03 -13.63 47.37
C THR A 149 -56.67 -14.93 46.88
N LEU A 150 -55.96 -15.72 46.05
CA LEU A 150 -56.44 -17.04 45.62
C LEU A 150 -56.46 -18.06 46.77
N PHE A 151 -55.52 -17.96 47.73
CA PHE A 151 -55.50 -18.82 48.91
C PHE A 151 -56.52 -18.45 50.00
N VAL A 152 -56.96 -17.19 50.05
CA VAL A 152 -57.96 -16.72 51.03
C VAL A 152 -59.41 -16.97 50.56
N LEU A 153 -59.62 -17.21 49.26
CA LEU A 153 -60.94 -17.49 48.68
C LEU A 153 -61.28 -18.99 48.53
N ASP A 154 -60.40 -19.89 48.95
CA ASP A 154 -60.71 -21.33 49.01
C ASP A 154 -60.36 -21.96 50.37
N PRO A 155 -61.15 -21.69 51.43
CA PRO A 155 -61.22 -22.56 52.58
C PRO A 155 -62.26 -23.65 52.30
N ARG A 156 -61.78 -24.82 51.90
CA ARG A 156 -62.39 -26.17 52.01
C ARG A 156 -63.90 -26.28 52.17
#